data_AF-A0A208XGE6-F1
#
_entry.id   AF-A0A208XGE6-F1
#
_cell.length_a   1.000
_cell.length_b   1.000
_cell.length_c   1.000
_cell.angle_alpha   90.00
_cell.angle_beta   90.00
_cell.angle_gamma   90.00
#
_symmetry.space_group_name_H-M   'P 1'
#
loop_
_entity.id
_entity.type
_entity.pdbx_description
1 polymer ?
#
loop_
_entity_poly.entity_id
_entity_poly.type
_entity_poly.pdbx_seq_one_letter_code
_entity_poly.pdbx_strand_id
1 'polypeptide(L)'
;MRLARPFSLFFLALFALVLAACSGGKPESSIEAFYRAAEKGDVEKATEQISFAQVPAAQMVQAKGKVQMIVGEMQNRIKANDGLDKIQVEESTVDEAGKTAQVRVKIKYKNGKDQGQTHKLVNEDGHWKILLK
;
A
#
# COMPACT_ATOMS: atom_id res chain seq x y z
N MET A 1 36.49 27.70 40.98
CA MET A 1 37.13 27.60 39.65
C MET A 1 36.20 26.76 38.77
N ARG A 2 35.53 27.42 37.81
CA ARG A 2 34.55 26.83 36.89
C ARG A 2 35.28 26.07 35.80
N LEU A 3 34.73 24.94 35.34
CA LEU A 3 34.64 24.55 33.92
C LEU A 3 34.07 23.13 33.79
N ALA A 4 32.80 22.95 34.19
CA ALA A 4 32.00 21.89 33.57
C ALA A 4 31.49 22.47 32.25
N ARG A 5 31.99 21.97 31.12
CA ARG A 5 31.54 22.34 29.76
C ARG A 5 30.18 21.67 29.51
N PRO A 6 29.03 22.37 29.52
CA PRO A 6 27.76 21.78 29.14
C PRO A 6 27.48 22.12 27.67
N PHE A 7 28.47 21.97 26.79
CA PHE A 7 28.31 22.34 25.37
C PHE A 7 28.05 21.12 24.47
N SER A 8 28.21 19.89 24.97
CA SER A 8 28.16 18.70 24.13
C SER A 8 26.83 17.93 24.17
N LEU A 9 25.91 18.25 25.09
CA LEU A 9 24.65 17.50 25.25
C LEU A 9 23.44 18.15 24.55
N PHE A 10 23.57 19.39 24.07
CA PHE A 10 22.47 20.08 23.38
C PHE A 10 22.40 19.76 21.88
N PHE A 11 23.52 19.34 21.27
CA PHE A 11 23.58 19.03 19.83
C PHE A 11 23.14 17.61 19.46
N LEU A 12 23.04 16.67 20.42
CA LEU A 12 22.63 15.29 20.14
C LEU A 12 21.10 15.12 20.09
N ALA A 13 20.34 16.08 20.65
CA ALA A 13 18.88 16.03 20.67
C ALA A 13 18.24 16.51 19.34
N LEU A 14 18.97 17.26 18.51
CA LEU A 14 18.40 17.83 17.28
C LEU A 14 18.41 16.86 16.09
N PHE A 15 19.17 15.76 16.16
CA PHE A 15 19.26 14.77 15.07
C PHE A 15 18.20 13.66 15.17
N ALA A 16 17.47 13.56 16.28
CA ALA A 16 16.43 12.56 16.46
C ALA A 16 15.08 12.92 15.80
N LEU A 17 14.88 14.18 15.39
CA LEU A 17 13.60 14.63 14.81
C LEU A 17 13.48 14.43 13.29
N VAL A 18 14.57 14.07 12.59
CA VAL A 18 14.55 13.97 11.11
C VAL A 18 14.10 12.59 10.62
N LEU A 19 13.96 11.60 11.50
CA LEU A 19 13.57 10.23 11.14
C LEU A 19 12.06 9.96 11.18
N ALA A 20 11.24 10.91 11.63
CA ALA A 20 9.78 10.72 11.71
C ALA A 20 9.04 10.94 10.37
N ALA A 21 9.73 11.34 9.30
CA ALA A 21 9.10 11.73 8.03
C ALA A 21 9.01 10.62 6.96
N CYS A 22 9.44 9.38 7.26
CA CYS A 22 9.29 8.22 6.37
C CYS A 22 8.63 7.02 7.07
N SER A 23 7.83 7.24 8.13
CA SER A 23 7.09 6.15 8.77
C SER A 23 5.84 5.72 8.00
N GLY A 24 5.46 6.46 6.96
CA GLY A 24 4.50 5.99 5.97
C GLY A 24 5.15 4.95 5.07
N GLY A 25 4.57 3.76 4.99
CA GLY A 25 5.08 2.67 4.13
C GLY A 25 5.18 3.09 2.66
N LYS A 26 5.75 2.23 1.80
CA LYS A 26 5.81 2.53 0.37
C LYS A 26 4.46 2.18 -0.33
N PRO A 27 4.06 2.87 -1.40
CA PRO A 27 2.80 2.57 -2.11
C PRO A 27 2.67 1.10 -2.55
N GLU A 28 3.79 0.48 -2.92
CA GLU A 28 3.84 -0.88 -3.43
C GLU A 28 3.52 -1.91 -2.34
N SER A 29 3.78 -1.59 -1.06
CA SER A 29 3.47 -2.47 0.06
C SER A 29 1.96 -2.70 0.21
N SER A 30 1.13 -1.67 -0.05
CA SER A 30 -0.33 -1.81 -0.03
C SER A 30 -0.84 -2.69 -1.17
N ILE A 31 -0.21 -2.62 -2.34
CA ILE A 31 -0.52 -3.49 -3.48
C ILE A 31 -0.14 -4.94 -3.14
N GLU A 32 1.05 -5.16 -2.60
CA GLU A 32 1.46 -6.50 -2.19
C GLU A 32 0.52 -7.10 -1.15
N ALA A 33 0.18 -6.33 -0.11
CA ALA A 33 -0.78 -6.74 0.91
C ALA A 33 -2.15 -7.09 0.30
N PHE A 34 -2.65 -6.29 -0.65
CA PHE A 34 -3.93 -6.52 -1.31
C PHE A 34 -3.96 -7.85 -2.07
N TYR A 35 -2.94 -8.13 -2.90
CA TYR A 35 -2.87 -9.38 -3.67
C TYR A 35 -2.63 -10.61 -2.78
N ARG A 36 -1.82 -10.49 -1.72
CA ARG A 36 -1.59 -11.58 -0.76
C ARG A 36 -2.82 -11.87 0.08
N ALA A 37 -3.60 -10.85 0.44
CA ALA A 37 -4.90 -11.02 1.07
C ALA A 37 -5.88 -11.71 0.11
N ALA A 38 -5.93 -11.28 -1.16
CA ALA A 38 -6.77 -11.91 -2.17
C ALA A 38 -6.42 -13.38 -2.44
N GLU A 39 -5.13 -13.73 -2.50
CA GLU A 39 -4.66 -15.13 -2.60
C GLU A 39 -5.27 -16.00 -1.47
N LYS A 40 -5.29 -15.46 -0.25
CA LYS A 40 -5.83 -16.12 0.94
C LYS A 40 -7.37 -16.03 1.05
N GLY A 41 -8.02 -15.25 0.21
CA GLY A 41 -9.45 -14.93 0.34
C GLY A 41 -9.78 -14.06 1.56
N ASP A 42 -8.78 -13.35 2.10
CA ASP A 42 -8.92 -12.49 3.27
C ASP A 42 -9.50 -11.13 2.85
N VAL A 43 -10.83 -11.09 2.72
CA VAL A 43 -11.57 -9.90 2.25
C VAL A 43 -11.37 -8.72 3.18
N GLU A 44 -11.25 -8.95 4.49
CA GLU A 44 -11.05 -7.89 5.48
C GLU A 44 -9.71 -7.21 5.26
N LYS A 45 -8.60 -7.96 5.24
CA LYS A 45 -7.27 -7.38 4.98
C LYS A 45 -7.14 -6.75 3.60
N ALA A 46 -7.81 -7.31 2.60
CA ALA A 46 -7.84 -6.70 1.27
C ALA A 46 -8.58 -5.36 1.30
N THR A 47 -9.71 -5.29 1.99
CA THR A 47 -10.51 -4.07 2.15
C THR A 47 -9.74 -2.96 2.87
N GLU A 48 -8.91 -3.32 3.86
CA GLU A 48 -8.03 -2.36 4.53
C GLU A 48 -7.07 -1.64 3.57
N GLN A 49 -6.72 -2.25 2.43
CA GLN A 49 -5.81 -1.62 1.47
C GLN A 49 -6.53 -0.66 0.51
N ILE A 50 -7.85 -0.55 0.57
CA ILE A 50 -8.66 0.26 -0.34
C ILE A 50 -9.02 1.60 0.30
N SER A 51 -8.94 2.67 -0.48
CA SER A 51 -9.43 3.99 -0.07
C SER A 51 -10.94 4.06 -0.24
N PHE A 52 -11.61 4.52 0.81
CA PHE A 52 -13.04 4.86 0.77
C PHE A 52 -13.29 6.35 1.04
N ALA A 53 -12.24 7.19 1.07
CA ALA A 53 -12.34 8.60 1.45
C ALA A 53 -13.32 9.40 0.59
N GLN A 54 -13.52 9.00 -0.67
CA GLN A 54 -14.45 9.64 -1.61
C GLN A 54 -15.82 8.93 -1.71
N VAL A 55 -16.04 7.86 -0.93
CA VAL A 55 -17.30 7.11 -0.96
C VAL A 55 -18.28 7.72 0.05
N PRO A 56 -19.47 8.18 -0.39
CA PRO A 56 -20.48 8.69 0.53
C PRO A 56 -20.90 7.63 1.55
N ALA A 57 -21.18 8.04 2.79
CA ALA A 57 -21.58 7.11 3.86
C ALA A 57 -22.73 6.18 3.45
N ALA A 58 -23.72 6.70 2.72
CA ALA A 58 -24.87 5.94 2.21
C ALA A 58 -24.49 4.82 1.21
N GLN A 59 -23.32 4.87 0.59
CA GLN A 59 -22.84 3.89 -0.39
C GLN A 59 -21.77 2.95 0.17
N MET A 60 -21.36 3.10 1.43
CA MET A 60 -20.25 2.34 2.02
C MET A 60 -20.47 0.83 1.99
N VAL A 61 -21.69 0.36 2.26
CA VAL A 61 -22.04 -1.07 2.21
C VAL A 61 -21.85 -1.61 0.79
N GLN A 62 -22.34 -0.88 -0.22
CA GLN A 62 -22.20 -1.27 -1.62
C GLN A 62 -20.73 -1.25 -2.06
N ALA A 63 -19.96 -0.24 -1.66
CA ALA A 63 -18.55 -0.14 -1.98
C ALA A 63 -17.75 -1.32 -1.41
N LYS A 64 -17.96 -1.66 -0.13
CA LYS A 64 -17.35 -2.85 0.50
C LYS A 64 -17.78 -4.15 -0.18
N GLY A 65 -19.06 -4.27 -0.56
CA GLY A 65 -19.56 -5.41 -1.34
C GLY A 65 -18.86 -5.56 -2.69
N LYS A 66 -18.57 -4.45 -3.41
CA LYS A 66 -17.76 -4.49 -4.64
C LYS A 66 -16.34 -4.97 -4.38
N VAL A 67 -15.70 -4.53 -3.29
CA VAL A 67 -14.37 -5.03 -2.91
C VAL A 67 -14.38 -6.54 -2.68
N GLN A 68 -15.39 -7.05 -1.97
CA GLN A 68 -15.55 -8.50 -1.75
C GLN A 68 -15.65 -9.27 -3.08
N MET A 69 -16.43 -8.77 -4.06
CA MET A 69 -16.52 -9.39 -5.38
C MET A 69 -15.18 -9.38 -6.12
N ILE A 70 -14.48 -8.24 -6.14
CA ILE A 70 -13.15 -8.10 -6.77
C ILE A 70 -12.17 -9.09 -6.14
N VAL A 71 -12.13 -9.17 -4.80
CA VAL A 71 -11.26 -10.09 -4.08
C VAL A 71 -11.57 -11.55 -4.42
N GLY A 72 -12.86 -11.91 -4.52
CA GLY A 72 -13.28 -13.25 -4.94
C GLY A 72 -12.83 -13.58 -6.37
N GLU A 73 -12.99 -12.65 -7.32
CA GLU A 73 -12.52 -12.83 -8.69
C GLU A 73 -11.00 -12.97 -8.74
N MET A 74 -10.27 -12.11 -8.03
CA MET A 74 -8.82 -12.20 -7.92
C MET A 74 -8.37 -13.53 -7.33
N GLN A 75 -9.02 -14.02 -6.27
CA GLN A 75 -8.71 -15.31 -5.67
C GLN A 75 -8.91 -16.44 -6.68
N ASN A 76 -10.03 -16.44 -7.40
CA ASN A 76 -10.32 -17.45 -8.43
C ASN A 76 -9.28 -17.43 -9.54
N ARG A 77 -8.89 -16.23 -10.02
CA ARG A 77 -7.84 -16.07 -11.02
C ARG A 77 -6.49 -16.56 -10.52
N ILE A 78 -6.11 -16.22 -9.28
CA ILE A 78 -4.86 -16.67 -8.66
C ILE A 78 -4.84 -18.21 -8.57
N LYS A 79 -5.91 -18.83 -8.08
CA LYS A 79 -6.05 -20.30 -7.99
C LYS A 79 -5.98 -20.97 -9.36
N ALA A 80 -6.64 -20.40 -10.38
CA ALA A 80 -6.59 -20.90 -11.75
C ALA A 80 -5.21 -20.78 -12.41
N ASN A 81 -4.28 -20.05 -11.78
CA ASN A 81 -2.88 -19.94 -12.21
C ASN A 81 -1.90 -20.57 -11.23
N ASP A 82 -2.35 -21.59 -10.48
CA ASP A 82 -1.58 -22.37 -9.50
C ASP A 82 -1.05 -21.57 -8.30
N GLY A 83 -1.58 -20.37 -8.08
CA GLY A 83 -1.19 -19.48 -6.98
C GLY A 83 -0.32 -18.30 -7.42
N LEU A 84 -0.05 -17.41 -6.46
CA LEU A 84 0.77 -16.22 -6.69
C LEU A 84 2.25 -16.54 -6.42
N ASP A 85 3.11 -16.31 -7.40
CA ASP A 85 4.56 -16.37 -7.21
C ASP A 85 5.02 -15.07 -6.54
N LYS A 86 4.99 -13.97 -7.30
CA LYS A 86 5.42 -12.65 -6.82
C LYS A 86 4.74 -11.51 -7.55
N ILE A 87 4.82 -10.33 -6.95
CA ILE A 87 4.40 -9.07 -7.55
C ILE A 87 5.67 -8.29 -7.82
N GLN A 88 6.01 -8.13 -9.10
CA GLN A 88 7.19 -7.40 -9.52
C GLN A 88 6.80 -5.95 -9.79
N VAL A 89 7.38 -5.01 -9.06
CA VAL A 89 7.23 -3.58 -9.35
C VAL A 89 8.05 -3.26 -10.61
N GLU A 90 7.41 -2.66 -11.59
CA GLU A 90 8.06 -2.20 -12.83
C GLU A 90 8.31 -0.68 -12.79
N GLU A 91 7.37 0.07 -12.21
CA GLU A 91 7.42 1.53 -12.13
C GLU A 91 6.66 1.99 -10.89
N SER A 92 7.17 3.01 -10.20
CA SER A 92 6.51 3.61 -9.04
C SER A 92 6.81 5.10 -9.01
N THR A 93 5.77 5.90 -9.15
CA THR A 93 5.86 7.35 -9.22
C THR A 93 4.93 7.95 -8.19
N VAL A 94 5.50 8.63 -7.21
CA VAL A 94 4.78 9.45 -6.22
C VAL A 94 4.76 10.88 -6.73
N ASP A 95 3.63 11.58 -6.60
CA ASP A 95 3.55 13.00 -6.96
C ASP A 95 4.44 13.87 -6.06
N GLU A 96 4.76 15.08 -6.52
CA GLU A 96 5.63 16.02 -5.77
C GLU A 96 5.07 16.36 -4.39
N ALA A 97 3.75 16.30 -4.24
CA ALA A 97 3.06 16.59 -2.99
C ALA A 97 3.05 15.41 -2.00
N GLY A 98 3.50 14.21 -2.40
CA GLY A 98 3.45 13.00 -1.59
C GLY A 98 2.04 12.48 -1.31
N LYS A 99 1.03 12.91 -2.07
CA LYS A 99 -0.40 12.63 -1.83
C LYS A 99 -0.93 11.49 -2.68
N THR A 100 -0.40 11.33 -3.88
CA THR A 100 -0.86 10.29 -4.81
C THR A 100 0.32 9.53 -5.39
N ALA A 101 0.07 8.28 -5.78
CA ALA A 101 1.06 7.46 -6.45
C ALA A 101 0.43 6.68 -7.61
N GLN A 102 1.24 6.42 -8.62
CA GLN A 102 0.93 5.45 -9.67
C GLN A 102 2.00 4.37 -9.66
N VAL A 103 1.57 3.11 -9.53
CA VAL A 103 2.48 1.96 -9.49
C VAL A 103 2.09 0.97 -10.58
N ARG A 104 3.05 0.62 -11.43
CA ARG A 104 2.94 -0.45 -12.41
C ARG A 104 3.57 -1.71 -11.84
N VAL A 105 2.81 -2.80 -11.85
CA VAL A 105 3.28 -4.11 -11.39
C VAL A 105 3.04 -5.17 -12.44
N LYS A 106 3.93 -6.16 -12.49
CA LYS A 106 3.73 -7.43 -13.17
C LYS A 106 3.49 -8.51 -12.12
N ILE A 107 2.28 -9.06 -12.14
CA ILE A 107 1.87 -10.17 -11.26
C ILE A 107 2.34 -11.44 -11.92
N LYS A 108 3.20 -12.20 -11.24
CA LYS A 108 3.67 -13.50 -11.73
C LYS A 108 2.97 -14.60 -10.98
N TYR A 109 2.42 -15.55 -11.71
CA TYR A 109 1.74 -16.71 -11.18
C TYR A 109 2.66 -17.94 -11.22
N LYS A 110 2.36 -18.94 -10.38
CA LYS A 110 3.21 -20.14 -10.26
C LYS A 110 3.20 -21.02 -11.52
N ASN A 111 2.16 -20.95 -12.33
CA ASN A 111 2.09 -21.62 -13.63
C ASN A 111 2.96 -20.94 -14.73
N GLY A 112 3.73 -19.92 -14.39
CA GLY A 112 4.62 -19.20 -15.31
C GLY A 112 3.94 -18.09 -16.12
N LYS A 113 2.62 -17.93 -16.05
CA LYS A 113 1.92 -16.79 -16.67
C LYS A 113 2.14 -15.53 -15.86
N ASP A 114 2.00 -14.38 -16.52
CA ASP A 114 2.03 -13.08 -15.87
C ASP A 114 0.90 -12.15 -16.33
N GLN A 115 0.70 -11.08 -15.58
CA GLN A 115 -0.29 -10.06 -15.87
C GLN A 115 0.22 -8.69 -15.42
N GLY A 116 0.30 -7.74 -16.35
CA GLY A 116 0.58 -6.35 -16.04
C GLY A 116 -0.65 -5.64 -15.47
N GLN A 117 -0.47 -4.84 -14.42
CA GLN A 117 -1.50 -4.00 -13.81
C GLN A 117 -0.93 -2.63 -13.42
N THR A 118 -1.79 -1.62 -13.40
CA THR A 118 -1.42 -0.28 -12.93
C THR A 118 -2.42 0.15 -11.87
N HIS A 119 -1.91 0.44 -10.68
CA HIS A 119 -2.68 0.88 -9.54
C HIS A 119 -2.47 2.37 -9.31
N LYS A 120 -3.56 3.08 -8.98
CA LYS A 120 -3.50 4.43 -8.43
C LYS A 120 -3.69 4.34 -6.93
N LEU A 121 -2.92 5.11 -6.18
CA LEU A 121 -2.99 5.14 -4.74
C LEU A 121 -3.10 6.57 -4.23
N VAL A 122 -3.69 6.71 -3.05
CA VAL A 122 -3.74 7.95 -2.27
C VAL A 122 -3.09 7.70 -0.92
N ASN A 123 -2.37 8.68 -0.42
CA ASN A 123 -1.82 8.69 0.92
C ASN A 123 -2.89 9.22 1.88
N GLU A 124 -3.36 8.36 2.79
CA GLU A 124 -4.26 8.72 3.88
C GLU A 124 -3.46 8.69 5.18
N ASP A 125 -3.03 9.87 5.65
CA ASP A 125 -2.30 10.05 6.91
C ASP A 125 -1.06 9.16 7.06
N GLY A 126 -0.25 9.05 6.00
CA GLY A 126 0.94 8.20 5.94
C GLY A 126 0.67 6.77 5.48
N HIS A 127 -0.59 6.38 5.29
CA HIS A 127 -0.97 5.05 4.81
C HIS A 127 -1.40 5.10 3.34
N TRP A 128 -0.68 4.40 2.47
CA TRP A 128 -1.10 4.28 1.09
C TRP A 128 -2.30 3.36 0.94
N LYS A 129 -3.31 3.82 0.21
CA LYS A 129 -4.53 3.08 -0.10
C LYS A 129 -4.78 3.08 -1.60
N ILE A 130 -5.22 1.94 -2.12
CA ILE A 130 -5.55 1.74 -3.53
C ILE A 130 -6.87 2.43 -3.83
N LEU A 131 -6.88 3.21 -4.90
CA LEU A 131 -8.07 3.79 -5.50
C LEU A 131 -8.67 2.76 -6.47
N LEU A 132 -9.84 2.25 -6.14
CA LEU A 132 -10.62 1.44 -7.09
C LEU A 132 -11.25 2.37 -8.13
N LYS A 133 -11.19 1.94 -9.40
CA LYS A 133 -11.87 2.61 -10.51
C LYS A 133 -13.32 2.14 -10.63
#